data_AF-A0AAJ3Q2T1-F1
#
_entry.id   AF-A0AAJ3Q2T1-F1
#
_cell.length_a   1.000
_cell.length_b   1.000
_cell.length_c   1.000
_cell.angle_alpha   90.00
_cell.angle_beta   90.00
_cell.angle_gamma   90.00
#
_symmetry.space_group_name_H-M   'P 1'
#
loop_
_entity.id
_entity.type
_entity.pdbx_description
1 polymer ?
#
loop_
_entity_poly.entity_id
_entity_poly.type
_entity_poly.pdbx_seq_one_letter_code
_entity_poly.pdbx_strand_id
1 'polypeptide(L)'
;MWGRRSLLQALCIVVAVAQPALAAEPVGQAVVIKTEVTGQSGPIEVDTSVHRNERIKTSPSGLGQFLFRDGTKLAVGWGSSVVIDKYVFDDSQSVKKLTIRAAKGTFRWVSGSSNSSAYQILTPAGTIGVRGTAFDFYVGPDGTTAVVLLNGAARFCGPGGCRQLQQRCDCVVAKPNGNMSAARRVDPSILDTLGNPRALPFLSGNQRLSGGIGMLGGCNMASAAPERKDRKPPPPAIAPVPQRQNPPQRQAEPQKERPNKPDKPHHDKPDHDRPHHDKPDRPDKHDGHGRHDNDGKPGNHGEDHRDHDRHHDGDRDRDHDRDHDRDRANDRGRNFHRGR
;
A
#
# COMPACT_ATOMS: atom_id res chain seq x y z
N MET A 1 13.89 -93.59 -15.78
CA MET A 1 12.54 -92.98 -15.83
C MET A 1 12.10 -92.77 -14.38
N TRP A 2 11.49 -91.68 -13.92
CA TRP A 2 11.30 -90.30 -14.41
C TRP A 2 11.84 -89.36 -13.30
N GLY A 3 12.24 -88.10 -13.50
CA GLY A 3 11.57 -87.02 -14.23
C GLY A 3 10.95 -86.03 -13.25
N ARG A 4 11.77 -85.36 -12.41
CA ARG A 4 11.33 -84.35 -11.44
C ARG A 4 10.73 -83.13 -12.17
N ARG A 5 9.55 -82.68 -11.74
CA ARG A 5 8.92 -81.42 -12.18
C ARG A 5 9.19 -80.33 -11.15
N SER A 6 9.81 -79.23 -11.56
CA SER A 6 9.96 -78.03 -10.72
C SER A 6 8.89 -77.00 -11.10
N LEU A 7 8.17 -76.49 -10.10
CA LEU A 7 7.28 -75.33 -10.25
C LEU A 7 8.08 -74.05 -9.97
N LEU A 8 7.97 -73.07 -10.86
CA LEU A 8 8.50 -71.72 -10.68
C LEU A 8 7.34 -70.73 -10.73
N GLN A 9 6.99 -70.15 -9.59
CA GLN A 9 6.05 -69.03 -9.52
C GLN A 9 6.80 -67.72 -9.80
N ALA A 10 6.36 -66.97 -10.81
CA ALA A 10 6.91 -65.63 -11.10
C ALA A 10 6.17 -64.58 -10.27
N LEU A 11 6.88 -63.93 -9.34
CA LEU A 11 6.35 -62.84 -8.52
C LEU A 11 6.54 -61.49 -9.25
N CYS A 12 5.50 -61.00 -9.92
CA CYS A 12 5.53 -59.68 -10.56
C CYS A 12 5.42 -58.55 -9.54
N ILE A 13 6.56 -57.97 -9.15
CA ILE A 13 6.61 -56.76 -8.30
C ILE A 13 6.22 -55.55 -9.14
N VAL A 14 5.04 -54.98 -8.89
CA VAL A 14 4.59 -53.73 -9.51
C VAL A 14 5.22 -52.55 -8.77
N VAL A 15 6.28 -51.99 -9.34
CA VAL A 15 6.91 -50.76 -8.83
C VAL A 15 6.04 -49.56 -9.20
N ALA A 16 5.31 -49.03 -8.22
CA ALA A 16 4.53 -47.81 -8.38
C ALA A 16 5.46 -46.58 -8.46
N VAL A 17 5.83 -46.18 -9.68
CA VAL A 17 6.65 -44.98 -9.92
C VAL A 17 5.82 -43.73 -9.60
N ALA A 18 6.05 -43.15 -8.43
CA ALA A 18 5.46 -41.87 -8.03
C ALA A 18 6.01 -40.76 -8.95
N GLN A 19 5.22 -40.35 -9.94
CA GLN A 19 5.56 -39.22 -10.80
C GLN A 19 5.55 -37.93 -9.96
N PRO A 20 6.60 -37.09 -10.03
CA PRO A 20 6.62 -35.83 -9.29
C PRO A 20 5.55 -34.89 -9.86
N ALA A 21 4.59 -34.50 -9.01
CA ALA A 21 3.61 -33.49 -9.37
C ALA A 21 4.33 -32.15 -9.55
N LEU A 22 4.50 -31.71 -10.80
CA LEU A 22 5.06 -30.40 -11.12
C LEU A 22 4.12 -29.32 -10.59
N ALA A 23 4.52 -28.68 -9.48
CA ALA A 23 3.82 -27.55 -8.91
C ALA A 23 3.66 -26.43 -9.95
N ALA A 24 2.50 -25.79 -9.99
CA ALA A 24 2.26 -24.69 -10.91
C ALA A 24 3.17 -23.51 -10.55
N GLU A 25 3.92 -22.99 -11.54
CA GLU A 25 4.86 -21.91 -11.31
C GLU A 25 4.13 -20.62 -10.84
N PRO A 26 4.61 -19.95 -9.77
CA PRO A 26 4.09 -18.67 -9.33
C PRO A 26 4.51 -17.55 -10.30
N VAL A 27 3.53 -16.75 -10.71
CA VAL A 27 3.69 -15.68 -11.71
C VAL A 27 3.52 -14.28 -11.11
N GLY A 28 2.99 -14.20 -9.89
CA GLY A 28 2.76 -12.98 -9.12
C GLY A 28 2.18 -13.27 -7.75
N GLN A 29 1.79 -12.22 -7.02
CA GLN A 29 1.12 -12.31 -5.72
C GLN A 29 -0.09 -11.36 -5.63
N ALA A 30 -1.03 -11.67 -4.76
CA ALA A 30 -2.04 -10.73 -4.31
C ALA A 30 -1.41 -9.70 -3.35
N VAL A 31 -1.53 -8.41 -3.67
CA VAL A 31 -0.98 -7.31 -2.82
C VAL A 31 -2.07 -6.56 -2.05
N VAL A 32 -3.33 -6.65 -2.46
CA VAL A 32 -4.49 -6.18 -1.67
C VAL A 32 -5.70 -7.04 -1.96
N ILE A 33 -6.36 -7.51 -0.90
CA ILE A 33 -7.66 -8.18 -0.95
C ILE A 33 -8.65 -7.34 -0.14
N LYS A 34 -9.89 -7.18 -0.64
CA LYS A 34 -11.02 -6.59 0.10
C LYS A 34 -12.27 -7.45 -0.10
N THR A 35 -12.97 -7.70 1.01
CA THR A 35 -14.11 -8.63 1.11
C THR A 35 -13.72 -10.06 0.73
N GLU A 36 -14.00 -10.51 -0.49
CA GLU A 36 -13.85 -11.92 -0.89
C GLU A 36 -13.33 -12.02 -2.31
N VAL A 37 -12.25 -12.79 -2.46
CA VAL A 37 -11.57 -13.13 -3.71
C VAL A 37 -11.22 -14.60 -3.64
N THR A 38 -11.50 -15.36 -4.69
CA THR A 38 -11.26 -16.82 -4.75
C THR A 38 -10.47 -17.19 -5.99
N GLY A 39 -9.52 -18.10 -5.82
CA GLY A 39 -8.74 -18.75 -6.87
C GLY A 39 -9.28 -20.14 -7.18
N GLN A 40 -8.44 -20.96 -7.82
CA GLN A 40 -8.70 -22.38 -8.08
C GLN A 40 -8.55 -23.24 -6.82
N SER A 41 -7.67 -22.87 -5.90
CA SER A 41 -7.35 -23.65 -4.67
C SER A 41 -8.15 -23.23 -3.42
N GLY A 42 -9.01 -22.21 -3.51
CA GLY A 42 -9.77 -21.67 -2.36
C GLY A 42 -9.79 -20.13 -2.33
N PRO A 43 -9.99 -19.52 -1.16
CA PRO A 43 -9.79 -18.08 -0.96
C PRO A 43 -8.38 -17.62 -1.35
N ILE A 44 -8.26 -16.37 -1.80
CA ILE A 44 -6.98 -15.68 -2.00
C ILE A 44 -6.90 -14.57 -0.95
N GLU A 45 -5.85 -14.60 -0.13
CA GLU A 45 -5.54 -13.57 0.85
C GLU A 45 -4.38 -12.70 0.38
N VAL A 46 -3.96 -11.70 1.17
CA VAL A 46 -2.77 -10.90 0.85
C VAL A 46 -1.52 -11.80 0.90
N ASP A 47 -0.55 -11.51 0.03
CA ASP A 47 0.68 -12.28 -0.21
C ASP A 47 0.49 -13.74 -0.66
N THR A 48 -0.76 -14.16 -0.92
CA THR A 48 -1.04 -15.41 -1.65
C THR A 48 -0.46 -15.33 -3.05
N SER A 49 0.38 -16.30 -3.41
CA SER A 49 0.92 -16.45 -4.77
C SER A 49 -0.19 -16.83 -5.75
N VAL A 50 -0.16 -16.22 -6.95
CA VAL A 50 -1.01 -16.59 -8.08
C VAL A 50 -0.17 -17.27 -9.17
N HIS A 51 -0.76 -18.27 -9.83
CA HIS A 51 -0.05 -19.22 -10.69
C HIS A 51 -0.45 -19.09 -12.16
N ARG A 52 0.27 -19.78 -13.05
CA ARG A 52 -0.19 -19.97 -14.43
C ARG A 52 -1.46 -20.84 -14.45
N ASN A 53 -2.43 -20.48 -15.30
CA ASN A 53 -3.80 -21.00 -15.36
C ASN A 53 -4.74 -20.61 -14.20
N GLU A 54 -4.27 -19.83 -13.21
CA GLU A 54 -5.05 -19.43 -12.05
C GLU A 54 -6.35 -18.70 -12.45
N ARG A 55 -7.49 -19.12 -11.88
CA ARG A 55 -8.81 -18.52 -12.13
C ARG A 55 -9.26 -17.71 -10.94
N ILE A 56 -9.06 -16.40 -11.02
CA ILE A 56 -9.47 -15.43 -10.01
C ILE A 56 -10.95 -15.07 -10.23
N LYS A 57 -11.72 -15.08 -9.14
CA LYS A 57 -13.10 -14.57 -9.04
C LYS A 57 -13.20 -13.59 -7.88
N THR A 58 -14.17 -12.68 -7.94
CA THR A 58 -14.48 -11.76 -6.84
C THR A 58 -15.99 -11.73 -6.56
N SER A 59 -16.34 -11.53 -5.29
CA SER A 59 -17.74 -11.40 -4.88
C SER A 59 -18.37 -10.07 -5.35
N PRO A 60 -19.69 -9.85 -5.22
CA PRO A 60 -20.38 -8.64 -5.68
C PRO A 60 -19.90 -7.30 -5.09
N SER A 61 -19.01 -7.32 -4.08
CA SER A 61 -18.32 -6.16 -3.51
C SER A 61 -16.79 -6.31 -3.49
N GLY A 62 -16.26 -7.49 -3.83
CA GLY A 62 -14.84 -7.82 -3.68
C GLY A 62 -13.89 -7.00 -4.57
N LEU A 63 -12.65 -6.89 -4.11
CA LEU A 63 -11.52 -6.32 -4.86
C LEU A 63 -10.27 -7.16 -4.62
N GLY A 64 -9.65 -7.63 -5.70
CA GLY A 64 -8.26 -8.08 -5.70
C GLY A 64 -7.36 -7.07 -6.41
N GLN A 65 -6.13 -6.88 -5.93
CA GLN A 65 -5.05 -6.21 -6.65
C GLN A 65 -3.85 -7.13 -6.64
N PHE A 66 -3.27 -7.39 -7.82
CA PHE A 66 -2.23 -8.37 -8.05
C PHE A 66 -1.00 -7.71 -8.68
N LEU A 67 0.18 -8.16 -8.26
CA LEU A 67 1.49 -7.76 -8.80
C LEU A 67 2.14 -8.99 -9.42
N PHE A 68 2.48 -8.91 -10.71
CA PHE A 68 3.22 -9.96 -11.41
C PHE A 68 4.73 -9.72 -11.32
N ARG A 69 5.52 -10.78 -11.58
CA ARG A 69 6.99 -10.78 -11.46
C ARG A 69 7.69 -9.68 -12.30
N ASP A 70 7.12 -9.27 -13.43
CA ASP A 70 7.63 -8.18 -14.27
C ASP A 70 7.11 -6.77 -13.89
N GLY A 71 6.50 -6.64 -12.71
CA GLY A 71 5.93 -5.39 -12.23
C GLY A 71 4.58 -5.01 -12.85
N THR A 72 4.00 -5.83 -13.74
CA THR A 72 2.62 -5.66 -14.24
C THR A 72 1.64 -5.68 -13.07
N LYS A 73 0.59 -4.85 -13.11
CA LYS A 73 -0.41 -4.74 -12.04
C LYS A 73 -1.81 -4.93 -12.61
N LEU A 74 -2.59 -5.80 -11.98
CA LEU A 74 -3.98 -6.08 -12.34
C LEU A 74 -4.88 -5.84 -11.12
N ALA A 75 -5.81 -4.90 -11.22
CA ALA A 75 -6.95 -4.84 -10.31
C ALA A 75 -8.11 -5.65 -10.88
N VAL A 76 -8.78 -6.42 -10.02
CA VAL A 76 -9.98 -7.21 -10.31
C VAL A 76 -11.07 -6.74 -9.36
N GLY A 77 -11.98 -5.91 -9.86
CA GLY A 77 -13.07 -5.31 -9.08
C GLY A 77 -14.26 -6.25 -8.90
N TRP A 78 -15.39 -5.71 -8.45
CA TRP A 78 -16.57 -6.47 -8.04
C TRP A 78 -17.10 -7.48 -9.09
N GLY A 79 -17.60 -8.62 -8.63
CA GLY A 79 -18.34 -9.61 -9.41
C GLY A 79 -17.60 -10.18 -10.63
N SER A 80 -16.27 -10.11 -10.64
CA SER A 80 -15.43 -10.40 -11.81
C SER A 80 -15.05 -11.87 -11.90
N SER A 81 -14.66 -12.32 -13.10
CA SER A 81 -13.93 -13.57 -13.28
C SER A 81 -12.91 -13.46 -14.41
N VAL A 82 -11.68 -13.86 -14.10
CA VAL A 82 -10.52 -13.74 -14.98
C VAL A 82 -9.60 -14.96 -14.83
N VAL A 83 -8.90 -15.34 -15.89
CA VAL A 83 -7.89 -16.43 -15.89
C VAL A 83 -6.55 -15.91 -16.37
N ILE A 84 -5.48 -16.26 -15.66
CA ILE A 84 -4.09 -16.01 -16.07
C ILE A 84 -3.66 -17.17 -17.00
N ASP A 85 -4.24 -17.21 -18.20
CA ASP A 85 -4.19 -18.32 -19.17
C ASP A 85 -2.76 -18.73 -19.56
N LYS A 86 -1.93 -17.74 -19.91
CA LYS A 86 -0.53 -17.99 -20.29
C LYS A 86 0.36 -16.98 -19.62
N TYR A 87 1.43 -17.47 -19.05
CA TYR A 87 2.54 -16.68 -18.54
C TYR A 87 3.81 -17.45 -18.92
N VAL A 88 4.67 -16.83 -19.71
CA VAL A 88 5.90 -17.42 -20.25
C VAL A 88 7.02 -16.40 -20.09
N PHE A 89 8.02 -16.77 -19.29
CA PHE A 89 9.20 -15.95 -19.04
C PHE A 89 10.24 -16.06 -20.16
N ASP A 90 11.18 -15.12 -20.16
CA ASP A 90 12.56 -15.35 -20.59
C ASP A 90 13.49 -15.56 -19.39
N ASP A 91 14.71 -15.91 -19.73
CA ASP A 91 15.78 -16.27 -18.81
C ASP A 91 16.31 -15.04 -18.03
N SER A 92 15.81 -13.84 -18.35
CA SER A 92 16.10 -12.55 -17.68
C SER A 92 14.95 -12.01 -16.83
N GLN A 93 13.95 -12.85 -16.52
CA GLN A 93 12.69 -12.51 -15.80
C GLN A 93 11.71 -11.62 -16.57
N SER A 94 12.01 -11.23 -17.81
CA SER A 94 11.05 -10.55 -18.68
C SER A 94 10.00 -11.54 -19.20
N VAL A 95 8.85 -11.04 -19.65
CA VAL A 95 7.74 -11.86 -20.14
C VAL A 95 7.79 -11.95 -21.66
N LYS A 96 7.97 -13.17 -22.20
CA LYS A 96 7.76 -13.46 -23.63
C LYS A 96 6.27 -13.47 -24.00
N LYS A 97 5.40 -13.93 -23.09
CA LYS A 97 3.93 -13.88 -23.28
C LYS A 97 3.14 -13.91 -21.97
N LEU A 98 2.25 -12.92 -21.79
CA LEU A 98 1.20 -12.91 -20.77
C LEU A 98 -0.17 -12.75 -21.45
N THR A 99 -1.01 -13.78 -21.32
CA THR A 99 -2.39 -13.79 -21.82
C THR A 99 -3.36 -13.85 -20.65
N ILE A 100 -4.18 -12.81 -20.52
CA ILE A 100 -5.29 -12.73 -19.57
C ILE A 100 -6.59 -13.03 -20.30
N ARG A 101 -7.47 -13.87 -19.74
CA ARG A 101 -8.85 -14.08 -20.23
C ARG A 101 -9.85 -13.50 -19.24
N ALA A 102 -10.46 -12.35 -19.55
CA ALA A 102 -11.49 -11.74 -18.74
C ALA A 102 -12.88 -12.18 -19.24
N ALA A 103 -13.58 -12.96 -18.41
CA ALA A 103 -14.89 -13.51 -18.77
C ALA A 103 -16.04 -12.54 -18.48
N LYS A 104 -15.98 -11.84 -17.33
CA LYS A 104 -16.90 -10.76 -16.93
C LYS A 104 -16.30 -9.91 -15.82
N GLY A 105 -16.84 -8.71 -15.61
CA GLY A 105 -16.51 -7.83 -14.48
C GLY A 105 -15.72 -6.60 -14.88
N THR A 106 -14.95 -6.04 -13.95
CA THR A 106 -14.28 -4.74 -14.09
C THR A 106 -12.83 -4.80 -13.62
N PHE A 107 -11.94 -4.18 -14.37
CA PHE A 107 -10.50 -4.41 -14.28
C PHE A 107 -9.71 -3.11 -14.51
N ARG A 108 -8.58 -2.96 -13.81
CA ARG A 108 -7.53 -1.99 -14.17
C ARG A 108 -6.27 -2.75 -14.54
N TRP A 109 -5.71 -2.42 -15.70
CA TRP A 109 -4.40 -2.91 -16.15
C TRP A 109 -3.36 -1.79 -16.01
N VAL A 110 -2.15 -2.16 -15.57
CA VAL A 110 -0.93 -1.35 -15.68
C VAL A 110 0.19 -2.28 -16.17
N SER A 111 0.79 -1.95 -17.30
CA SER A 111 1.87 -2.76 -17.89
C SER A 111 3.12 -2.79 -17.00
N GLY A 112 3.86 -3.89 -17.03
CA GLY A 112 5.17 -4.05 -16.40
C GLY A 112 6.33 -3.59 -17.28
N SER A 113 7.53 -4.10 -17.00
CA SER A 113 8.77 -3.78 -17.72
C SER A 113 8.96 -4.57 -19.03
N SER A 114 8.16 -5.61 -19.26
CA SER A 114 8.31 -6.49 -20.43
C SER A 114 7.93 -5.82 -21.74
N ASN A 115 8.37 -6.38 -22.87
CA ASN A 115 8.01 -5.88 -24.19
C ASN A 115 6.48 -5.86 -24.36
N SER A 116 5.93 -4.72 -24.78
CA SER A 116 4.48 -4.53 -24.93
C SER A 116 3.77 -5.59 -25.76
N SER A 117 4.44 -6.18 -26.76
CA SER A 117 3.88 -7.24 -27.61
C SER A 117 3.64 -8.57 -26.89
N ALA A 118 4.22 -8.78 -25.71
CA ALA A 118 3.98 -9.95 -24.87
C ALA A 118 2.59 -9.97 -24.23
N TYR A 119 1.99 -8.79 -24.04
CA TYR A 119 0.75 -8.61 -23.26
C TYR A 119 -0.50 -8.66 -24.14
N GLN A 120 -1.41 -9.60 -23.84
CA GLN A 120 -2.68 -9.76 -24.53
C GLN A 120 -3.82 -9.99 -23.53
N ILE A 121 -4.91 -9.23 -23.64
CA ILE A 121 -6.15 -9.51 -22.89
C ILE A 121 -7.23 -9.97 -23.87
N LEU A 122 -7.90 -11.07 -23.54
CA LEU A 122 -8.99 -11.66 -24.30
C LEU A 122 -10.31 -11.45 -23.57
N THR A 123 -11.33 -10.99 -24.29
CA THR A 123 -12.73 -10.85 -23.81
C THR A 123 -13.68 -11.49 -24.85
N PRO A 124 -14.97 -11.71 -24.53
CA PRO A 124 -15.93 -12.25 -25.50
C PRO A 124 -16.14 -11.37 -26.74
N ALA A 125 -15.84 -10.07 -26.69
CA ALA A 125 -15.95 -9.17 -27.84
C ALA A 125 -14.65 -9.04 -28.67
N GLY A 126 -13.52 -9.57 -28.19
CA GLY A 126 -12.25 -9.48 -28.93
C GLY A 126 -10.98 -9.51 -28.07
N THR A 127 -9.92 -8.92 -28.62
CA THR A 127 -8.59 -8.79 -28.03
C THR A 127 -8.26 -7.34 -27.72
N ILE A 128 -7.73 -7.08 -26.53
CA ILE A 128 -7.00 -5.86 -26.19
C ILE A 128 -5.50 -6.16 -26.36
N GLY A 129 -4.87 -5.51 -27.35
CA GLY A 129 -3.42 -5.41 -27.47
C GLY A 129 -2.90 -4.22 -26.68
N VAL A 130 -1.97 -4.47 -25.78
CA VAL A 130 -1.41 -3.52 -24.82
C VAL A 130 -0.17 -2.85 -25.42
N ARG A 131 -0.02 -1.52 -25.30
CA ARG A 131 1.16 -0.77 -25.78
C ARG A 131 1.63 0.26 -24.74
N GLY A 132 2.50 -0.17 -23.83
CA GLY A 132 3.13 0.67 -22.80
C GLY A 132 2.12 1.42 -21.93
N THR A 133 1.03 0.76 -21.53
CA THR A 133 -0.22 1.44 -21.16
C THR A 133 -0.74 1.07 -19.78
N ALA A 134 -1.50 2.00 -19.20
CA ALA A 134 -2.49 1.74 -18.18
C ALA A 134 -3.90 2.07 -18.72
N PHE A 135 -4.87 1.22 -18.43
CA PHE A 135 -6.26 1.37 -18.86
C PHE A 135 -7.22 0.64 -17.92
N ASP A 136 -8.46 1.12 -17.87
CA ASP A 136 -9.57 0.38 -17.28
C ASP A 136 -10.33 -0.38 -18.37
N PHE A 137 -10.90 -1.53 -18.03
CA PHE A 137 -11.82 -2.23 -18.92
C PHE A 137 -12.92 -2.97 -18.16
N TYR A 138 -14.08 -3.06 -18.81
CA TYR A 138 -15.28 -3.72 -18.31
C TYR A 138 -15.72 -4.78 -19.32
N VAL A 139 -16.22 -5.92 -18.83
CA VAL A 139 -16.83 -6.98 -19.63
C VAL A 139 -18.19 -7.33 -19.03
N GLY A 140 -19.26 -7.04 -19.77
CA GLY A 140 -20.64 -7.31 -19.37
C GLY A 140 -21.01 -8.80 -19.42
N PRO A 141 -22.14 -9.19 -18.79
CA PRO A 141 -22.64 -10.57 -18.86
C PRO A 141 -23.00 -11.03 -20.28
N ASP A 142 -23.31 -10.08 -21.18
CA ASP A 142 -23.55 -10.27 -22.60
C ASP A 142 -22.25 -10.28 -23.45
N GLY A 143 -21.09 -10.15 -22.79
CA GLY A 143 -19.78 -10.03 -23.44
C GLY A 143 -19.45 -8.62 -23.97
N THR A 144 -20.36 -7.64 -23.86
CA THR A 144 -20.07 -6.25 -24.25
C THR A 144 -18.87 -5.74 -23.47
N THR A 145 -17.83 -5.34 -24.18
CA THR A 145 -16.54 -4.91 -23.61
C THR A 145 -16.38 -3.40 -23.80
N ALA A 146 -16.05 -2.69 -22.73
CA ALA A 146 -15.53 -1.32 -22.80
C ALA A 146 -14.06 -1.30 -22.40
N VAL A 147 -13.26 -0.47 -23.08
CA VAL A 147 -11.86 -0.19 -22.72
C VAL A 147 -11.70 1.33 -22.64
N VAL A 148 -11.08 1.84 -21.58
CA VAL A 148 -10.82 3.27 -21.36
C VAL A 148 -9.35 3.51 -21.03
N LEU A 149 -8.67 4.28 -21.89
CA LEU A 149 -7.23 4.54 -21.81
C LEU A 149 -6.88 5.58 -20.73
N LEU A 150 -5.93 5.27 -19.84
CA LEU A 150 -5.45 6.20 -18.81
C LEU A 150 -4.05 6.78 -19.12
N ASN A 151 -3.17 5.98 -19.73
CA ASN A 151 -1.82 6.36 -20.14
C ASN A 151 -1.29 5.38 -21.22
N GLY A 152 -0.33 5.80 -22.05
CA GLY A 152 0.21 4.98 -23.15
C GLY A 152 -0.76 4.85 -24.31
N ALA A 153 -0.78 3.69 -24.99
CA ALA A 153 -1.74 3.38 -26.04
C ALA A 153 -2.32 1.96 -25.93
N ALA A 154 -3.52 1.75 -26.47
CA ALA A 154 -4.13 0.43 -26.56
C ALA A 154 -4.73 0.19 -27.95
N ARG A 155 -4.87 -1.08 -28.35
CA ARG A 155 -5.57 -1.46 -29.59
C ARG A 155 -6.60 -2.53 -29.29
N PHE A 156 -7.88 -2.21 -29.47
CA PHE A 156 -8.93 -3.22 -29.48
C PHE A 156 -9.06 -3.82 -30.89
N CYS A 157 -9.27 -5.13 -30.98
CA CYS A 157 -9.62 -5.83 -32.21
C CYS A 157 -10.68 -6.90 -31.94
N GLY A 158 -11.79 -6.85 -32.67
CA GLY A 158 -12.89 -7.82 -32.60
C GLY A 158 -13.43 -8.14 -34.01
N PRO A 159 -14.61 -8.76 -34.15
CA PRO A 159 -15.15 -9.13 -35.45
C PRO A 159 -15.40 -7.92 -36.38
N GLY A 160 -15.77 -6.76 -35.82
CA GLY A 160 -15.90 -5.48 -36.55
C GLY A 160 -14.57 -4.76 -36.85
N GLY A 161 -13.45 -5.49 -36.90
CA GLY A 161 -12.12 -4.94 -37.11
C GLY A 161 -11.49 -4.36 -35.85
N CYS A 162 -10.66 -3.32 -36.00
CA CYS A 162 -9.86 -2.77 -34.90
C CYS A 162 -10.07 -1.26 -34.68
N ARG A 163 -9.78 -0.82 -33.45
CA ARG A 163 -9.69 0.59 -33.04
C ARG A 163 -8.42 0.80 -32.22
N GLN A 164 -7.76 1.94 -32.41
CA GLN A 164 -6.69 2.38 -31.52
C GLN A 164 -7.29 3.36 -30.50
N LEU A 165 -6.77 3.30 -29.27
CA LEU A 165 -6.94 4.29 -28.22
C LEU A 165 -5.55 4.91 -28.05
N GLN A 166 -5.47 6.24 -28.15
CA GLN A 166 -4.21 6.98 -28.18
C GLN A 166 -4.22 8.21 -27.27
N GLN A 167 -5.39 8.78 -27.00
CA GLN A 167 -5.55 9.94 -26.14
C GLN A 167 -6.01 9.53 -24.73
N ARG A 168 -5.56 10.27 -23.71
CA ARG A 168 -5.98 10.02 -22.33
C ARG A 168 -7.49 10.23 -22.20
N CYS A 169 -8.17 9.19 -21.71
CA CYS A 169 -9.61 9.03 -21.61
C CYS A 169 -10.35 8.74 -22.93
N ASP A 170 -9.65 8.27 -23.98
CA ASP A 170 -10.30 7.52 -25.06
C ASP A 170 -11.05 6.31 -24.53
N CYS A 171 -12.20 6.01 -25.12
CA CYS A 171 -13.04 4.85 -24.86
C CYS A 171 -13.47 4.20 -26.17
N VAL A 172 -13.50 2.85 -26.18
CA VAL A 172 -14.14 2.04 -27.22
C VAL A 172 -15.08 1.06 -26.53
N VAL A 173 -16.31 0.93 -27.06
CA VAL A 173 -17.24 -0.14 -26.71
C VAL A 173 -17.35 -1.11 -27.90
N ALA A 174 -17.21 -2.41 -27.62
CA ALA A 174 -17.30 -3.48 -28.60
C ALA A 174 -18.23 -4.59 -28.10
N LYS A 175 -19.00 -5.20 -29.01
CA LYS A 175 -19.90 -6.32 -28.71
C LYS A 175 -19.48 -7.60 -29.45
N PRO A 176 -19.79 -8.81 -28.93
CA PRO A 176 -19.44 -10.06 -29.60
C PRO A 176 -20.00 -10.23 -31.02
N ASN A 177 -21.11 -9.55 -31.36
CA ASN A 177 -21.67 -9.52 -32.70
C ASN A 177 -20.89 -8.64 -33.71
N GLY A 178 -19.75 -8.05 -33.30
CA GLY A 178 -18.93 -7.17 -34.13
C GLY A 178 -19.24 -5.68 -34.04
N ASN A 179 -20.39 -5.27 -33.46
CA ASN A 179 -20.72 -3.86 -33.30
C ASN A 179 -19.67 -3.16 -32.42
N MET A 180 -19.02 -2.13 -32.95
CA MET A 180 -17.91 -1.44 -32.29
C MET A 180 -17.95 0.07 -32.54
N SER A 181 -17.83 0.86 -31.48
CA SER A 181 -17.82 2.32 -31.56
C SER A 181 -16.58 2.86 -32.30
N ALA A 182 -16.61 4.14 -32.65
CA ALA A 182 -15.38 4.90 -32.80
C ALA A 182 -14.66 4.98 -31.44
N ALA A 183 -13.35 5.27 -31.45
CA ALA A 183 -12.68 5.76 -30.25
C ALA A 183 -13.19 7.18 -29.97
N ARG A 184 -13.70 7.43 -28.77
CA ARG A 184 -14.22 8.73 -28.35
C ARG A 184 -13.87 8.99 -26.89
N ARG A 185 -13.80 10.25 -26.45
CA ARG A 185 -13.62 10.55 -25.02
C ARG A 185 -14.75 9.91 -24.21
N VAL A 186 -14.39 9.30 -23.07
CA VAL A 186 -15.35 8.73 -22.12
C VAL A 186 -16.12 9.83 -21.38
N ASP A 187 -17.38 9.55 -21.08
CA ASP A 187 -18.31 10.41 -20.34
C ASP A 187 -19.33 9.54 -19.58
N PRO A 188 -20.09 10.09 -18.60
CA PRO A 188 -21.03 9.31 -17.79
C PRO A 188 -22.06 8.47 -18.56
N SER A 189 -22.52 8.89 -19.75
CA SER A 189 -23.49 8.15 -20.58
C SER A 189 -22.98 6.78 -21.06
N ILE A 190 -21.67 6.52 -20.92
CA ILE A 190 -21.10 5.20 -21.17
C ILE A 190 -21.68 4.14 -20.22
N LEU A 191 -22.11 4.52 -19.01
CA LEU A 191 -22.67 3.58 -18.04
C LEU A 191 -24.05 3.09 -18.48
N ASP A 192 -24.86 3.97 -19.07
CA ASP A 192 -26.15 3.64 -19.68
C ASP A 192 -25.95 2.82 -20.97
N THR A 193 -24.97 3.20 -21.78
CA THR A 193 -24.53 2.44 -22.99
C THR A 193 -24.12 0.99 -22.65
N LEU A 194 -23.59 0.77 -21.45
CA LEU A 194 -23.17 -0.53 -20.93
C LEU A 194 -24.25 -1.24 -20.07
N GLY A 195 -25.43 -0.63 -19.91
CA GLY A 195 -26.54 -1.14 -19.10
C GLY A 195 -26.17 -1.37 -17.63
N ASN A 196 -25.13 -0.71 -17.11
CA ASN A 196 -24.58 -1.00 -15.79
C ASN A 196 -23.92 0.23 -15.14
N PRO A 197 -24.55 0.86 -14.11
CA PRO A 197 -23.95 1.98 -13.36
C PRO A 197 -22.71 1.58 -12.54
N ARG A 198 -22.38 0.29 -12.47
CA ARG A 198 -21.19 -0.28 -11.84
C ARG A 198 -20.14 -0.78 -12.84
N ALA A 199 -20.18 -0.37 -14.10
CA ALA A 199 -19.22 -0.84 -15.10
C ALA A 199 -17.76 -0.40 -14.84
N LEU A 200 -17.54 0.86 -14.46
CA LEU A 200 -16.21 1.51 -14.44
C LEU A 200 -15.83 2.15 -13.09
N PRO A 201 -15.89 1.42 -11.95
CA PRO A 201 -15.67 1.96 -10.60
C PRO A 201 -14.35 2.68 -10.36
N PHE A 202 -13.29 2.30 -11.08
CA PHE A 202 -11.95 2.87 -10.91
C PHE A 202 -11.81 4.25 -11.59
N LEU A 203 -12.72 4.58 -12.51
CA LEU A 203 -12.86 5.92 -13.10
C LEU A 203 -13.84 6.78 -12.32
N SER A 204 -14.94 6.19 -11.83
CA SER A 204 -16.00 6.90 -11.10
C SER A 204 -15.74 7.07 -9.61
N GLY A 205 -14.72 6.38 -9.07
CA GLY A 205 -14.28 6.47 -7.67
C GLY A 205 -15.04 5.54 -6.71
N ASN A 206 -16.03 4.78 -7.19
CA ASN A 206 -16.87 3.90 -6.36
C ASN A 206 -16.11 2.70 -5.76
N GLN A 207 -14.97 2.28 -6.33
CA GLN A 207 -14.09 1.27 -5.73
C GLN A 207 -12.65 1.81 -5.73
N ARG A 208 -12.12 2.13 -4.54
CA ARG A 208 -10.78 2.72 -4.41
C ARG A 208 -9.68 1.65 -4.40
N LEU A 209 -8.78 1.75 -5.37
CA LEU A 209 -7.53 1.01 -5.47
C LEU A 209 -6.48 1.57 -4.50
N SER A 210 -5.34 0.88 -4.38
CA SER A 210 -4.26 1.22 -3.43
C SER A 210 -2.94 1.49 -4.17
N GLY A 211 -2.07 2.33 -3.61
CA GLY A 211 -0.75 2.62 -4.19
C GLY A 211 -0.79 3.14 -5.63
N GLY A 212 0.28 2.89 -6.40
CA GLY A 212 0.48 3.46 -7.74
C GLY A 212 -0.61 3.15 -8.76
N ILE A 213 -1.30 2.00 -8.65
CA ILE A 213 -2.43 1.64 -9.55
C ILE A 213 -3.69 2.49 -9.27
N GLY A 214 -3.82 3.06 -8.07
CA GLY A 214 -4.84 4.07 -7.75
C GLY A 214 -4.49 5.49 -8.19
N MET A 215 -3.20 5.83 -8.28
CA MET A 215 -2.71 7.20 -8.51
C MET A 215 -2.82 7.69 -9.97
N LEU A 216 -3.19 6.84 -10.93
CA LEU A 216 -3.32 7.17 -12.36
C LEU A 216 -4.45 8.18 -12.69
N GLY A 217 -5.22 8.58 -11.68
CA GLY A 217 -6.35 9.50 -11.78
C GLY A 217 -7.60 8.86 -12.40
N GLY A 218 -8.66 9.66 -12.48
CA GLY A 218 -9.89 9.33 -13.20
C GLY A 218 -10.01 10.10 -14.51
N CYS A 219 -11.12 9.83 -15.22
CA CYS A 219 -11.48 10.48 -16.48
C CYS A 219 -12.69 11.41 -16.35
N ASN A 220 -12.80 12.11 -15.22
CA ASN A 220 -13.97 12.91 -14.82
C ASN A 220 -15.31 12.12 -14.84
N MET A 221 -15.20 10.80 -14.75
CA MET A 221 -16.32 9.83 -14.68
C MET A 221 -16.99 9.78 -13.30
N ALA A 222 -16.71 10.74 -12.43
CA ALA A 222 -17.22 10.77 -11.06
C ALA A 222 -18.75 10.83 -11.09
N SER A 223 -19.38 9.68 -10.80
CA SER A 223 -20.82 9.62 -10.68
C SER A 223 -21.24 10.55 -9.54
N ALA A 224 -22.19 11.44 -9.80
CA ALA A 224 -23.02 11.96 -8.73
C ALA A 224 -23.72 10.74 -8.11
N ALA A 225 -23.16 10.25 -6.99
CA ALA A 225 -23.75 9.13 -6.27
C ALA A 225 -25.18 9.55 -5.90
N PRO A 226 -26.20 8.69 -6.08
CA PRO A 226 -27.55 9.03 -5.69
C PRO A 226 -27.54 9.33 -4.19
N GLU A 227 -27.69 10.61 -3.86
CA GLU A 227 -27.67 11.07 -2.49
C GLU A 227 -28.80 10.36 -1.74
N ARG A 228 -28.45 9.66 -0.65
CA ARG A 228 -29.45 8.97 0.17
C ARG A 228 -30.42 10.02 0.69
N LYS A 229 -31.62 10.10 0.12
CA LYS A 229 -32.69 11.03 0.52
C LYS A 229 -33.08 10.89 2.00
N ASP A 230 -32.68 9.81 2.64
CA ASP A 230 -32.85 9.52 4.07
C ASP A 230 -31.82 10.24 4.97
N ARG A 231 -30.76 10.85 4.42
CA ARG A 231 -29.84 11.69 5.19
C ARG A 231 -30.50 13.04 5.50
N LYS A 232 -31.25 13.05 6.59
CA LYS A 232 -31.61 14.28 7.31
C LYS A 232 -30.35 15.16 7.44
N PRO A 233 -30.39 16.45 7.09
CA PRO A 233 -29.23 17.32 7.20
C PRO A 233 -28.64 17.29 8.62
N PRO A 234 -27.30 17.40 8.78
CA PRO A 234 -26.74 17.66 10.09
C PRO A 234 -27.38 18.94 10.65
N PRO A 235 -27.68 19.01 11.97
CA PRO A 235 -28.16 20.25 12.55
C PRO A 235 -27.14 21.37 12.27
N PRO A 236 -27.60 22.61 12.05
CA PRO A 236 -26.70 23.72 11.73
C PRO A 236 -25.65 23.87 12.83
N ALA A 237 -24.40 24.09 12.43
CA ALA A 237 -23.30 24.24 13.37
C ALA A 237 -23.61 25.38 14.35
N ILE A 238 -23.47 25.10 15.64
CA ILE A 238 -23.56 26.12 16.69
C ILE A 238 -22.50 27.17 16.38
N ALA A 239 -22.91 28.43 16.27
CA ALA A 239 -22.00 29.52 15.94
C ALA A 239 -20.86 29.60 16.97
N PRO A 240 -19.61 29.85 16.54
CA PRO A 240 -18.49 30.00 17.47
C PRO A 240 -18.79 31.07 18.52
N VAL A 241 -18.64 30.71 19.80
CA VAL A 241 -18.77 31.68 20.90
C VAL A 241 -17.71 32.77 20.72
N PRO A 242 -18.07 34.07 20.68
CA PRO A 242 -17.10 35.13 20.49
C PRO A 242 -16.02 35.11 21.57
N GLN A 243 -14.78 34.85 21.18
CA GLN A 243 -13.63 34.99 22.09
C GLN A 243 -13.51 36.46 22.50
N ARG A 244 -13.51 36.73 23.82
CA ARG A 244 -13.13 38.05 24.32
C ARG A 244 -11.66 38.29 23.98
N GLN A 245 -11.40 39.36 23.22
CA GLN A 245 -10.05 39.86 23.03
C GLN A 245 -9.53 40.42 24.36
N ASN A 246 -8.30 40.05 24.74
CA ASN A 246 -7.63 40.68 25.87
C ASN A 246 -7.28 42.14 25.53
N PRO A 247 -7.38 43.08 26.48
CA PRO A 247 -7.07 44.48 26.22
C PRO A 247 -5.59 44.68 25.85
N PRO A 248 -5.27 45.57 24.89
CA PRO A 248 -3.91 45.76 24.41
C PRO A 248 -3.01 46.39 25.47
N GLN A 249 -1.78 45.87 25.61
CA GLN A 249 -0.76 46.49 26.46
C GLN A 249 -0.31 47.82 25.85
N ARG A 250 -0.27 48.88 26.69
CA ARG A 250 0.19 50.22 26.31
C ARG A 250 1.70 50.18 26.01
N GLN A 251 2.10 50.72 24.86
CA GLN A 251 3.50 50.93 24.50
C GLN A 251 4.16 51.99 25.39
N ALA A 252 5.47 51.86 25.63
CA ALA A 252 6.23 52.77 26.48
C ALA A 252 6.43 54.16 25.84
N GLU A 253 6.39 55.22 26.66
CA GLU A 253 6.66 56.59 26.24
C GLU A 253 8.16 56.95 26.38
N PRO A 254 8.70 57.91 25.59
CA PRO A 254 10.15 58.13 25.50
C PRO A 254 10.75 58.81 26.75
N GLN A 255 12.01 58.49 27.03
CA GLN A 255 12.80 59.10 28.10
C GLN A 255 13.07 60.59 27.84
N LYS A 256 13.17 61.37 28.93
CA LYS A 256 13.72 62.75 28.93
C LYS A 256 14.90 62.83 29.88
N GLU A 257 16.00 63.39 29.39
CA GLU A 257 17.28 63.51 30.08
C GLU A 257 17.41 64.84 30.84
N ARG A 258 18.09 64.82 32.01
CA ARG A 258 18.59 65.99 32.76
C ARG A 258 19.65 65.54 33.81
N PRO A 259 20.54 66.41 34.35
CA PRO A 259 21.98 66.20 34.14
C PRO A 259 22.85 65.97 35.40
N ASN A 260 24.12 65.59 35.15
CA ASN A 260 25.14 65.11 36.11
C ASN A 260 25.70 66.14 37.11
N LYS A 261 26.13 65.62 38.29
CA LYS A 261 27.29 66.08 39.10
C LYS A 261 27.72 64.97 40.11
N PRO A 262 28.91 65.00 40.76
CA PRO A 262 30.15 64.40 40.21
C PRO A 262 30.84 63.32 41.10
N ASP A 263 31.89 62.67 40.56
CA ASP A 263 33.08 62.01 41.20
C ASP A 263 33.35 62.32 42.69
N LYS A 264 33.95 61.45 43.56
CA LYS A 264 34.76 60.19 43.49
C LYS A 264 34.98 59.69 44.97
N PRO A 265 35.95 58.81 45.36
CA PRO A 265 36.45 57.49 44.88
C PRO A 265 36.53 56.41 46.02
N HIS A 266 37.19 55.25 45.76
CA HIS A 266 37.77 54.28 46.74
C HIS A 266 36.80 53.43 47.64
N HIS A 267 37.17 52.29 48.27
CA HIS A 267 38.41 51.43 48.29
C HIS A 267 38.03 49.95 48.59
N ASP A 268 38.82 49.00 48.05
CA ASP A 268 39.30 47.66 48.52
C ASP A 268 38.48 46.65 49.38
N LYS A 269 38.91 45.37 49.29
CA LYS A 269 38.51 44.22 50.14
C LYS A 269 39.15 44.27 51.54
N PRO A 270 38.66 43.48 52.54
CA PRO A 270 39.25 42.15 52.78
C PRO A 270 38.26 41.03 53.20
N ASP A 271 38.75 39.79 53.25
CA ASP A 271 38.03 38.55 53.66
C ASP A 271 38.08 38.32 55.20
N HIS A 272 37.11 37.58 55.79
CA HIS A 272 37.23 37.00 57.15
C HIS A 272 36.43 35.69 57.42
N ASP A 273 37.19 34.65 57.77
CA ASP A 273 37.03 33.48 58.66
C ASP A 273 35.72 33.08 59.44
N ARG A 274 35.28 31.80 59.21
CA ARG A 274 35.16 30.65 60.18
C ARG A 274 34.21 30.70 61.43
N PRO A 275 33.99 29.57 62.18
CA PRO A 275 33.78 28.14 61.82
C PRO A 275 32.79 27.30 62.74
N HIS A 276 32.61 25.98 62.43
CA HIS A 276 32.22 24.86 63.35
C HIS A 276 30.84 24.90 64.09
N HIS A 277 30.24 23.85 64.68
CA HIS A 277 30.31 22.35 64.68
C HIS A 277 28.84 21.81 64.85
N ASP A 278 28.44 20.51 64.70
CA ASP A 278 28.53 19.42 65.70
C ASP A 278 27.89 18.07 65.24
N LYS A 279 27.94 17.01 66.07
CA LYS A 279 27.43 15.61 65.86
C LYS A 279 27.02 14.96 67.21
N PRO A 280 26.16 13.90 67.29
CA PRO A 280 26.69 12.50 67.37
C PRO A 280 25.77 11.29 66.97
N ASP A 281 26.40 10.13 66.69
CA ASP A 281 26.09 8.69 67.00
C ASP A 281 24.69 8.03 66.77
N ARG A 282 24.50 6.83 66.14
CA ARG A 282 25.04 5.41 66.20
C ARG A 282 24.20 4.47 67.12
N PRO A 283 24.31 3.11 67.08
CA PRO A 283 25.02 2.12 66.20
C PRO A 283 24.02 1.08 65.57
N ASP A 284 24.22 -0.21 65.23
CA ASP A 284 25.37 -1.16 65.02
C ASP A 284 25.00 -2.27 63.97
N LYS A 285 26.00 -3.08 63.56
CA LYS A 285 26.06 -4.50 63.06
C LYS A 285 24.87 -5.31 62.46
N HIS A 286 25.21 -6.10 61.42
CA HIS A 286 25.44 -7.57 61.55
C HIS A 286 26.33 -8.14 60.43
N ASP A 287 27.03 -9.26 60.70
CA ASP A 287 28.09 -9.88 59.87
C ASP A 287 27.64 -11.10 59.04
N GLY A 288 28.40 -11.49 57.99
CA GLY A 288 28.17 -12.75 57.24
C GLY A 288 29.14 -13.02 56.07
N HIS A 289 29.93 -14.10 56.17
CA HIS A 289 30.99 -14.52 55.21
C HIS A 289 30.41 -15.27 53.96
N GLY A 290 31.16 -15.54 52.87
CA GLY A 290 32.63 -15.49 52.68
C GLY A 290 33.10 -15.64 51.21
N ARG A 291 34.38 -16.01 51.02
CA ARG A 291 35.16 -15.91 49.76
C ARG A 291 35.16 -17.21 48.92
N HIS A 292 35.54 -17.13 47.63
CA HIS A 292 36.91 -17.50 47.22
C HIS A 292 37.30 -17.09 45.79
N ASP A 293 38.61 -17.05 45.59
CA ASP A 293 39.37 -16.32 44.57
C ASP A 293 39.86 -17.26 43.44
N ASN A 294 40.26 -16.69 42.27
CA ASN A 294 41.64 -16.83 41.73
C ASN A 294 41.86 -16.16 40.36
N ASP A 295 43.11 -15.75 40.14
CA ASP A 295 43.64 -14.95 39.02
C ASP A 295 44.04 -15.76 37.75
N GLY A 296 44.37 -15.06 36.64
CA GLY A 296 44.94 -15.67 35.43
C GLY A 296 45.25 -14.73 34.23
N LYS A 297 46.36 -13.99 34.28
CA LYS A 297 46.95 -13.17 33.17
C LYS A 297 47.78 -14.04 32.18
N PRO A 298 48.37 -13.55 31.07
CA PRO A 298 48.14 -12.33 30.22
C PRO A 298 47.74 -12.75 28.77
N GLY A 299 47.75 -11.97 27.67
CA GLY A 299 48.04 -10.55 27.37
C GLY A 299 49.23 -10.34 26.39
N ASN A 300 49.04 -9.62 25.26
CA ASN A 300 50.11 -9.21 24.31
C ASN A 300 49.82 -7.81 23.68
N HIS A 301 50.86 -7.10 23.23
CA HIS A 301 50.82 -5.74 22.65
C HIS A 301 51.64 -5.65 21.33
N GLY A 302 51.54 -4.50 20.63
CA GLY A 302 52.23 -4.17 19.37
C GLY A 302 51.21 -3.61 18.35
N GLU A 303 51.12 -2.30 18.07
CA GLU A 303 52.07 -1.43 17.33
C GLU A 303 52.01 -1.70 15.79
N ASP A 304 51.90 -0.71 14.88
CA ASP A 304 51.96 0.74 15.11
C ASP A 304 51.29 1.66 14.06
N HIS A 305 51.20 2.95 14.44
CA HIS A 305 50.74 4.17 13.75
C HIS A 305 50.78 4.27 12.20
N ARG A 306 49.80 5.04 11.66
CA ARG A 306 50.09 6.36 11.05
C ARG A 306 48.86 7.26 10.86
N ASP A 307 49.03 8.53 11.21
CA ASP A 307 48.03 9.60 11.16
C ASP A 307 47.91 10.26 9.78
N HIS A 308 46.81 11.02 9.57
CA HIS A 308 46.92 12.46 9.29
C HIS A 308 45.57 13.19 9.46
N ASP A 309 45.52 14.03 10.50
CA ASP A 309 45.11 15.45 10.48
C ASP A 309 44.89 16.12 9.10
N ARG A 310 44.07 17.18 8.86
CA ARG A 310 43.21 18.14 9.63
C ARG A 310 42.43 18.98 8.56
N HIS A 311 41.52 19.95 8.77
CA HIS A 311 40.88 20.68 9.90
C HIS A 311 39.66 21.48 9.33
N HIS A 312 38.75 21.98 10.18
CA HIS A 312 37.96 23.26 10.08
C HIS A 312 37.12 23.59 8.80
N ASP A 313 36.00 24.32 8.82
CA ASP A 313 35.12 24.92 9.85
C ASP A 313 33.64 24.77 9.37
N GLY A 314 32.61 24.67 10.22
CA GLY A 314 31.89 25.79 10.88
C GLY A 314 30.59 26.13 10.12
N ASP A 315 29.52 26.70 10.69
CA ASP A 315 29.20 27.07 12.08
C ASP A 315 27.66 27.33 12.22
N ARG A 316 27.07 27.21 13.42
CA ARG A 316 25.72 27.69 13.85
C ARG A 316 24.45 27.04 13.26
N ASP A 317 23.27 27.07 13.92
CA ASP A 317 22.90 27.13 15.36
C ASP A 317 21.38 26.79 15.47
N ARG A 318 20.98 26.06 16.52
CA ARG A 318 19.75 26.22 17.35
C ARG A 318 18.34 26.18 16.66
N ASP A 319 17.23 25.95 17.36
CA ASP A 319 16.94 26.05 18.80
C ASP A 319 16.12 24.87 19.38
N HIS A 320 15.86 24.94 20.69
CA HIS A 320 14.95 24.07 21.45
C HIS A 320 13.46 24.29 21.05
N ASP A 321 12.46 23.48 21.40
CA ASP A 321 12.09 23.04 22.75
C ASP A 321 11.45 21.64 22.86
N ARG A 322 11.42 21.15 24.11
CA ARG A 322 10.57 20.04 24.56
C ARG A 322 9.25 20.63 25.03
N ASP A 323 8.19 19.82 25.02
CA ASP A 323 7.47 19.64 26.28
C ASP A 323 6.84 18.26 26.40
N HIS A 324 6.65 17.83 27.64
CA HIS A 324 5.84 16.67 27.98
C HIS A 324 4.46 17.14 28.41
N ASP A 325 3.43 16.37 28.08
CA ASP A 325 2.36 16.23 29.06
C ASP A 325 1.77 14.81 29.10
N ARG A 326 1.37 14.41 30.30
CA ARG A 326 0.64 13.17 30.58
C ARG A 326 -0.53 13.58 31.46
N ASP A 327 -1.74 13.19 31.11
CA ASP A 327 -2.81 13.21 32.11
C ASP A 327 -3.75 12.01 32.03
N ARG A 328 -4.28 11.59 33.18
CA ARG A 328 -4.89 10.27 33.39
C ARG A 328 -5.88 10.22 34.56
N ALA A 329 -7.05 10.83 34.41
CA ALA A 329 -8.25 10.56 35.21
C ALA A 329 -9.47 10.42 34.26
N ASN A 330 -10.45 9.52 34.40
CA ASN A 330 -10.94 8.64 35.47
C ASN A 330 -11.69 9.31 36.63
N ASP A 331 -13.01 9.50 36.47
CA ASP A 331 -13.99 8.92 37.42
C ASP A 331 -15.38 8.69 36.74
N ARG A 332 -16.36 8.24 37.52
CA ARG A 332 -17.61 7.56 37.13
C ARG A 332 -18.82 8.51 37.05
N GLY A 333 -19.86 8.10 36.32
CA GLY A 333 -21.20 8.71 36.40
C GLY A 333 -22.29 7.79 35.86
N ARG A 334 -23.08 7.15 36.74
CA ARG A 334 -24.29 6.41 36.35
C ARG A 334 -25.50 7.32 36.49
N ASN A 335 -26.49 7.26 35.58
CA ASN A 335 -27.86 7.08 36.06
C ASN A 335 -28.84 6.51 35.00
N PHE A 336 -29.95 5.95 35.51
CA PHE A 336 -31.10 5.49 34.74
C PHE A 336 -32.03 6.66 34.36
N HIS A 337 -32.81 6.48 33.28
CA HIS A 337 -34.26 6.68 33.39
C HIS A 337 -35.05 5.77 32.43
N ARG A 338 -36.29 5.44 32.82
CA ARG A 338 -37.23 4.61 32.05
C ARG A 338 -38.18 5.48 31.22
N GLY A 339 -38.45 5.01 30.00
CA GLY A 339 -39.81 4.84 29.46
C GLY A 339 -40.67 6.08 29.14
N ARG A 340 -41.09 6.16 27.87
CA ARG A 340 -42.49 5.96 27.52
C ARG A 340 -42.59 5.16 26.22
#